data_AF-A0AAN6XZ81-F1
#
_entry.id   AF-A0AAN6XZ81-F1
#
_cell.length_a   1.000
_cell.length_b   1.000
_cell.length_c   1.000
_cell.angle_alpha   90.00
_cell.angle_beta   90.00
_cell.angle_gamma   90.00
#
_symmetry.space_group_name_H-M   'P 1'
#
loop_
_entity.id
_entity.type
_entity.pdbx_description
1 polymer ?
#
loop_
_entity_poly.entity_id
_entity_poly.type
_entity_poly.pdbx_seq_one_letter_code
_entity_poly.pdbx_strand_id
1 'polypeptide(L)'
;MLSNTLWAALAVFGGLVNAGYPPDVVDKLAKNSMSKVKDWLAKNPQGECNLKTAIVRKEWSDLNKKQQKEYISAVLCLQSKPSKMSAEAPGAKSRFDDYVVVHVQQTMRNHGSTFFLPWHRLYLWHYENALRTECGYTGYQPYWNWDRYAKDPINSPLFDGSDTSMSGNGVFVPHAGVTIPTAPPPFDVIPPAEGGGCVTTGPFQNMSVNLGPLAPSLTDIKPNPQPDGLGYNPRCLRRDVNRNSAAVTTANYTYDLITNNKNMYWFQTTMEGQFPEGKWGVHSGGHYTVGGDPAGDFFVSPGDPVFWLHHAMIDRVWWIWQIQDLAKRLEDVSLTMTMMNMPPSRNGTLQDENNLGTLYGDVLTKDLMSTLGGMGGKLCYIYE
;
A
#
# COMPACT_ATOMS: atom_id res chain seq x y z
N MET A 1 -26.37 -25.63 -23.82
CA MET A 1 -25.19 -25.84 -22.96
C MET A 1 -24.80 -24.52 -22.33
N LEU A 2 -25.47 -24.15 -21.23
CA LEU A 2 -25.28 -22.90 -20.48
C LEU A 2 -25.21 -23.27 -18.99
N SER A 3 -24.08 -23.74 -18.46
CA SER A 3 -23.98 -23.94 -16.99
C SER A 3 -22.59 -24.14 -16.35
N ASN A 4 -21.45 -23.97 -17.03
CA ASN A 4 -20.13 -24.18 -16.37
C ASN A 4 -19.28 -22.90 -16.18
N THR A 5 -19.71 -21.74 -16.66
CA THR A 5 -18.93 -20.49 -16.59
C THR A 5 -19.36 -19.52 -15.50
N LEU A 6 -20.51 -19.75 -14.84
CA LEU A 6 -20.95 -18.95 -13.69
C LEU A 6 -20.19 -19.32 -12.41
N TRP A 7 -19.82 -20.60 -12.27
CA TRP A 7 -19.19 -21.12 -11.05
C TRP A 7 -17.77 -20.59 -10.81
N ALA A 8 -16.97 -20.34 -11.86
CA ALA A 8 -15.61 -19.84 -11.71
C ALA A 8 -15.55 -18.38 -11.23
N ALA A 9 -16.50 -17.53 -11.65
CA ALA A 9 -16.60 -16.15 -11.17
C ALA A 9 -17.19 -16.04 -9.76
N LEU A 10 -18.05 -16.99 -9.37
CA LEU A 10 -18.57 -17.13 -8.01
C LEU A 10 -17.52 -17.69 -7.04
N ALA A 11 -16.58 -18.51 -7.50
CA ALA A 11 -15.51 -19.08 -6.67
C ALA A 11 -14.48 -18.06 -6.20
N VAL A 12 -14.24 -16.97 -6.96
CA VAL A 12 -13.33 -15.88 -6.57
C VAL A 12 -13.83 -15.13 -5.32
N PHE A 13 -15.15 -15.00 -5.17
CA PHE A 13 -15.82 -14.40 -3.99
C PHE A 13 -16.45 -15.47 -3.08
N GLY A 14 -16.08 -16.73 -3.29
CA GLY A 14 -16.60 -17.91 -2.59
C GLY A 14 -15.54 -18.59 -1.74
N GLY A 15 -14.35 -17.98 -1.60
CA GLY A 15 -13.43 -18.34 -0.53
C GLY A 15 -14.12 -18.15 0.82
N LEU A 16 -13.60 -18.82 1.85
CA LEU A 16 -14.06 -18.64 3.23
C LEU A 16 -13.77 -17.19 3.66
N VAL A 17 -14.65 -16.25 3.29
CA VAL A 17 -14.66 -14.90 3.84
C VAL A 17 -14.80 -15.07 5.34
N ASN A 18 -13.91 -14.45 6.11
CA ASN A 18 -13.95 -14.53 7.56
C ASN A 18 -15.35 -14.12 8.04
N ALA A 19 -16.06 -15.02 8.72
CA ALA A 19 -17.44 -14.79 9.15
C ALA A 19 -17.58 -13.59 10.09
N GLY A 20 -16.50 -13.14 10.71
CA GLY A 20 -16.44 -11.89 11.50
C GLY A 20 -16.50 -10.60 10.67
N TYR A 21 -16.25 -10.67 9.37
CA TYR A 21 -16.17 -9.52 8.46
C TYR A 21 -17.02 -9.76 7.20
N PRO A 22 -18.35 -9.50 7.27
CA PRO A 22 -19.22 -9.66 6.11
C PRO A 22 -18.84 -8.68 4.98
N PRO A 23 -19.12 -9.02 3.70
CA PRO A 23 -18.79 -8.15 2.58
C PRO A 23 -19.39 -6.74 2.67
N ASP A 24 -18.54 -5.74 2.53
CA ASP A 24 -18.90 -4.32 2.59
C ASP A 24 -19.47 -3.82 1.24
N VAL A 25 -19.71 -2.50 1.12
CA VAL A 25 -20.23 -1.89 -0.11
C VAL A 25 -19.23 -1.90 -1.28
N VAL A 26 -17.92 -1.87 -0.98
CA VAL A 26 -16.83 -1.93 -1.96
C VAL A 26 -16.66 -3.35 -2.46
N ASP A 27 -16.74 -4.35 -1.59
CA ASP A 27 -16.70 -5.77 -1.96
C ASP A 27 -17.84 -6.13 -2.91
N LYS A 28 -19.06 -5.65 -2.59
CA LYS A 28 -20.24 -5.82 -3.46
C LYS A 28 -20.06 -5.13 -4.80
N LEU A 29 -19.47 -3.93 -4.82
CA LEU A 29 -19.19 -3.20 -6.06
C LEU A 29 -18.19 -3.98 -6.94
N ALA A 30 -17.10 -4.48 -6.36
CA ALA A 30 -16.10 -5.29 -7.07
C ALA A 30 -16.74 -6.55 -7.68
N LYS A 31 -17.47 -7.32 -6.85
CA LYS A 31 -18.18 -8.53 -7.28
C LYS A 31 -19.15 -8.27 -8.43
N ASN A 32 -19.97 -7.23 -8.32
CA ASN A 32 -20.93 -6.86 -9.36
C ASN A 32 -20.26 -6.39 -10.66
N SER A 33 -19.00 -5.96 -10.60
CA SER A 33 -18.24 -5.47 -11.75
C SER A 33 -17.48 -6.57 -12.50
N MET A 34 -17.40 -7.78 -11.96
CA MET A 34 -16.65 -8.88 -12.59
C MET A 34 -17.20 -9.33 -13.94
N SER A 35 -18.49 -9.14 -14.21
CA SER A 35 -19.06 -9.37 -15.53
C SER A 35 -18.40 -8.47 -16.59
N LYS A 36 -18.12 -7.20 -16.25
CA LYS A 36 -17.41 -6.25 -17.13
C LYS A 36 -15.98 -6.72 -17.42
N VAL A 37 -15.29 -7.25 -16.41
CA VAL A 37 -13.92 -7.82 -16.58
C VAL A 37 -13.95 -9.00 -17.53
N LYS A 38 -14.92 -9.91 -17.36
CA LYS A 38 -15.09 -11.06 -18.23
C LYS A 38 -15.36 -10.65 -19.68
N ASP A 39 -16.27 -9.70 -19.89
CA ASP A 39 -16.62 -9.20 -21.22
C ASP A 39 -15.45 -8.46 -21.88
N TRP A 40 -14.66 -7.72 -21.10
CA TRP A 40 -13.48 -7.03 -21.59
C TRP A 40 -12.38 -8.03 -21.99
N LEU A 41 -12.08 -9.05 -21.17
CA LEU A 41 -11.08 -10.08 -21.49
C LEU A 41 -11.48 -10.91 -22.71
N ALA A 42 -12.77 -11.16 -22.92
CA ALA A 42 -13.26 -11.85 -24.11
C ALA A 42 -12.96 -11.09 -25.41
N LYS A 43 -12.89 -9.75 -25.33
CA LYS A 43 -12.57 -8.87 -26.46
C LYS A 43 -11.09 -8.49 -26.54
N ASN A 44 -10.38 -8.55 -25.41
CA ASN A 44 -8.98 -8.16 -25.27
C ASN A 44 -8.19 -9.29 -24.59
N PRO A 45 -7.87 -10.39 -25.30
CA PRO A 45 -7.12 -11.51 -24.73
C PRO A 45 -5.75 -11.07 -24.22
N GLN A 46 -5.38 -11.51 -23.01
CA GLN A 46 -4.16 -11.11 -22.31
C GLN A 46 -3.12 -12.24 -22.26
N GLY A 47 -2.96 -12.96 -23.38
CA GLY A 47 -2.12 -14.15 -23.46
C GLY A 47 -2.60 -15.25 -22.50
N GLU A 48 -1.70 -15.77 -21.67
CA GLU A 48 -2.02 -16.80 -20.68
C GLU A 48 -2.76 -16.25 -19.46
N CYS A 49 -2.74 -14.94 -19.23
CA CYS A 49 -3.40 -14.33 -18.10
C CYS A 49 -4.91 -14.19 -18.32
N ASN A 50 -5.71 -14.81 -17.45
CA ASN A 50 -7.17 -14.77 -17.50
C ASN A 50 -7.76 -15.07 -16.11
N LEU A 51 -9.09 -14.99 -15.95
CA LEU A 51 -9.75 -15.21 -14.65
C LEU A 51 -9.55 -16.60 -14.02
N LYS A 52 -9.04 -17.59 -14.77
CA LYS A 52 -8.71 -18.92 -14.23
C LYS A 52 -7.26 -19.04 -13.80
N THR A 53 -6.36 -18.25 -14.38
CA THR A 53 -4.91 -18.31 -14.15
C THR A 53 -4.42 -17.18 -13.26
N ALA A 54 -5.17 -16.06 -13.21
CA ALA A 54 -4.88 -14.94 -12.33
C ALA A 54 -4.90 -15.39 -10.87
N ILE A 55 -3.85 -15.02 -10.14
CA ILE A 55 -3.77 -15.28 -8.70
C ILE A 55 -4.74 -14.35 -7.99
N VAL A 56 -5.19 -14.75 -6.81
CA VAL A 56 -6.13 -13.97 -6.00
C VAL A 56 -5.39 -13.43 -4.79
N ARG A 57 -5.19 -12.11 -4.71
CA ARG A 57 -4.71 -11.42 -3.52
C ARG A 57 -5.86 -11.32 -2.52
N LYS A 58 -5.57 -11.63 -1.25
CA LYS A 58 -6.56 -11.80 -0.19
C LYS A 58 -6.36 -10.81 0.95
N GLU A 59 -7.44 -10.53 1.66
CA GLU A 59 -7.39 -9.72 2.87
C GLU A 59 -6.65 -10.48 3.98
N TRP A 60 -5.90 -9.77 4.83
CA TRP A 60 -5.06 -10.35 5.88
C TRP A 60 -5.81 -11.32 6.81
N SER A 61 -7.02 -10.98 7.24
CA SER A 61 -7.85 -11.80 8.13
C SER A 61 -8.60 -12.93 7.43
N ASP A 62 -8.55 -12.99 6.09
CA ASP A 62 -9.05 -14.11 5.29
C ASP A 62 -7.95 -15.16 5.03
N LEU A 63 -6.67 -14.82 5.30
CA LEU A 63 -5.60 -15.80 5.37
C LEU A 63 -5.73 -16.64 6.64
N ASN A 64 -5.45 -17.95 6.53
CA ASN A 64 -5.33 -18.77 7.73
C ASN A 64 -4.00 -18.47 8.47
N LYS A 65 -3.93 -18.85 9.75
CA LYS A 65 -2.75 -18.58 10.59
C LYS A 65 -1.42 -19.08 10.03
N LYS A 66 -1.43 -20.19 9.28
CA LYS A 66 -0.21 -20.71 8.63
C LYS A 66 0.24 -19.77 7.52
N GLN A 67 -0.67 -19.31 6.67
CA GLN A 67 -0.37 -18.35 5.60
C GLN A 67 0.10 -17.01 6.15
N GLN A 68 -0.52 -16.50 7.22
CA GLN A 68 -0.09 -15.28 7.91
C GLN A 68 1.36 -15.42 8.42
N LYS A 69 1.67 -16.51 9.13
CA LYS A 69 3.02 -16.79 9.62
C LYS A 69 4.04 -16.98 8.49
N GLU A 70 3.63 -17.56 7.37
CA GLU A 70 4.48 -17.73 6.20
C GLU A 70 4.87 -16.37 5.60
N TYR A 71 3.91 -15.46 5.44
CA TYR A 71 4.19 -14.08 5.00
C TYR A 71 5.14 -13.37 5.98
N ILE A 72 4.82 -13.38 7.28
CA ILE A 72 5.66 -12.78 8.33
C ILE A 72 7.10 -13.32 8.27
N SER A 73 7.26 -14.64 8.14
CA SER A 73 8.56 -15.29 8.05
C SER A 73 9.35 -14.82 6.83
N ALA A 74 8.69 -14.60 5.69
CA ALA A 74 9.33 -14.08 4.49
C ALA A 74 9.79 -12.62 4.66
N VAL A 75 9.01 -11.77 5.33
CA VAL A 75 9.40 -10.38 5.63
C VAL A 75 10.61 -10.36 6.57
N LEU A 76 10.58 -11.14 7.66
CA LEU A 76 11.71 -11.27 8.59
C LEU A 76 12.96 -11.83 7.88
N CYS A 77 12.79 -12.76 6.95
CA CYS A 77 13.87 -13.25 6.11
C CYS A 77 14.48 -12.11 5.26
N LEU A 78 13.67 -11.24 4.67
CA LEU A 78 14.17 -10.10 3.88
C LEU A 78 14.93 -9.08 4.76
N GLN A 79 14.50 -8.91 6.01
CA GLN A 79 15.23 -8.11 7.02
C GLN A 79 16.56 -8.74 7.44
N SER A 80 16.71 -10.07 7.33
CA SER A 80 17.95 -10.77 7.70
C SER A 80 19.01 -10.79 6.60
N LYS A 81 18.61 -10.61 5.33
CA LYS A 81 19.53 -10.64 4.19
C LYS A 81 20.26 -9.31 4.04
N PRO A 82 21.54 -9.29 3.66
CA PRO A 82 22.30 -8.05 3.51
C PRO A 82 21.73 -7.17 2.39
N SER A 83 21.69 -5.87 2.63
CA SER A 83 21.33 -4.84 1.65
C SER A 83 22.19 -4.93 0.38
N LYS A 84 21.58 -4.70 -0.79
CA LYS A 84 22.29 -4.52 -2.06
C LYS A 84 22.68 -3.06 -2.33
N MET A 85 22.15 -2.13 -1.54
CA MET A 85 22.32 -0.68 -1.71
C MET A 85 23.21 -0.04 -0.63
N SER A 86 23.89 -0.81 0.23
CA SER A 86 24.74 -0.26 1.31
C SER A 86 25.85 0.69 0.84
N ALA A 87 26.27 0.60 -0.42
CA ALA A 87 27.26 1.53 -0.99
C ALA A 87 26.68 2.93 -1.26
N GLU A 88 25.40 3.00 -1.66
CA GLU A 88 24.68 4.24 -1.97
C GLU A 88 23.97 4.80 -0.73
N ALA A 89 23.53 3.92 0.17
CA ALA A 89 22.86 4.25 1.42
C ALA A 89 23.53 3.51 2.59
N PRO A 90 24.52 4.12 3.27
CA PRO A 90 25.27 3.47 4.35
C PRO A 90 24.39 2.97 5.50
N GLY A 91 23.21 3.54 5.69
CA GLY A 91 22.20 3.11 6.64
C GLY A 91 21.45 1.84 6.27
N ALA A 92 21.41 1.46 4.98
CA ALA A 92 20.75 0.23 4.56
C ALA A 92 21.57 -0.99 4.99
N LYS A 93 21.00 -1.81 5.89
CA LYS A 93 21.64 -3.02 6.42
C LYS A 93 20.99 -4.29 5.90
N SER A 94 19.73 -4.21 5.48
CA SER A 94 18.96 -5.34 5.01
C SER A 94 18.41 -5.19 3.59
N ARG A 95 18.03 -6.30 2.96
CA ARG A 95 17.27 -6.25 1.69
C ARG A 95 15.93 -5.53 1.85
N PHE A 96 15.34 -5.57 3.05
CA PHE A 96 14.15 -4.78 3.36
C PHE A 96 14.44 -3.27 3.33
N ASP A 97 15.60 -2.85 3.84
CA ASP A 97 16.03 -1.45 3.80
C ASP A 97 16.22 -0.94 2.36
N ASP A 98 16.62 -1.79 1.39
CA ASP A 98 16.78 -1.36 -0.01
C ASP A 98 15.48 -0.77 -0.58
N TYR A 99 14.32 -1.32 -0.19
CA TYR A 99 13.02 -0.81 -0.60
C TYR A 99 12.78 0.58 0.03
N VAL A 100 13.10 0.75 1.32
CA VAL A 100 13.02 2.05 2.00
C VAL A 100 13.92 3.08 1.31
N VAL A 101 15.15 2.71 0.91
CA VAL A 101 16.06 3.61 0.18
C VAL A 101 15.43 4.09 -1.13
N VAL A 102 14.90 3.18 -1.94
CA VAL A 102 14.26 3.51 -3.22
C VAL A 102 13.07 4.45 -3.02
N HIS A 103 12.26 4.22 -1.98
CA HIS A 103 11.15 5.11 -1.67
C HIS A 103 11.63 6.50 -1.24
N VAL A 104 12.63 6.60 -0.36
CA VAL A 104 13.24 7.88 0.05
C VAL A 104 13.72 8.66 -1.18
N GLN A 105 14.49 8.01 -2.04
CA GLN A 105 15.08 8.62 -3.23
C GLN A 105 14.06 9.12 -4.25
N GLN A 106 12.88 8.49 -4.33
CA GLN A 106 11.88 8.79 -5.36
C GLN A 106 10.58 9.39 -4.84
N THR A 107 10.49 9.70 -3.54
CA THR A 107 9.27 10.22 -2.90
C THR A 107 8.71 11.44 -3.63
N MET A 108 9.56 12.42 -3.97
CA MET A 108 9.17 13.67 -4.66
C MET A 108 8.76 13.47 -6.14
N ARG A 109 9.01 12.28 -6.68
CA ARG A 109 8.61 11.90 -8.05
C ARG A 109 7.31 11.12 -8.05
N ASN A 110 7.04 10.31 -7.03
CA ASN A 110 6.01 9.28 -7.07
C ASN A 110 4.78 9.56 -6.18
N HIS A 111 4.65 10.77 -5.63
CA HIS A 111 3.47 11.22 -4.89
C HIS A 111 2.97 12.55 -5.46
N GLY A 112 1.66 12.78 -5.46
CA GLY A 112 1.05 13.97 -6.06
C GLY A 112 1.42 14.15 -7.53
N SER A 113 1.68 13.04 -8.24
CA SER A 113 2.25 13.01 -9.59
C SER A 113 1.62 11.89 -10.42
N THR A 114 1.86 11.89 -11.72
CA THR A 114 1.37 10.86 -12.64
C THR A 114 1.79 9.42 -12.29
N PHE A 115 2.87 9.28 -11.50
CA PHE A 115 3.50 7.99 -11.23
C PHE A 115 2.94 7.27 -10.01
N PHE A 116 2.16 7.94 -9.15
CA PHE A 116 1.77 7.40 -7.85
C PHE A 116 1.21 5.99 -7.90
N LEU A 117 0.10 5.78 -8.61
CA LEU A 117 -0.53 4.47 -8.74
C LEU A 117 0.33 3.42 -9.47
N PRO A 118 0.84 3.68 -10.70
CA PRO A 118 1.62 2.69 -11.43
C PRO A 118 2.94 2.33 -10.72
N TRP A 119 3.63 3.30 -10.15
CA TRP A 119 4.89 3.07 -9.44
C TRP A 119 4.68 2.20 -8.19
N HIS A 120 3.67 2.50 -7.37
CA HIS A 120 3.39 1.69 -6.17
C HIS A 120 2.93 0.26 -6.54
N ARG A 121 2.25 0.08 -7.67
CA ARG A 121 1.95 -1.26 -8.21
C ARG A 121 3.23 -2.03 -8.59
N LEU A 122 4.16 -1.39 -9.28
CA LEU A 122 5.47 -1.99 -9.61
C LEU A 122 6.26 -2.32 -8.33
N TYR A 123 6.25 -1.42 -7.37
CA TYR A 123 6.92 -1.54 -6.08
C TYR A 123 6.39 -2.74 -5.28
N LEU A 124 5.07 -2.89 -5.18
CA LEU A 124 4.41 -4.05 -4.55
C LEU A 124 4.74 -5.37 -5.27
N TRP A 125 4.66 -5.39 -6.61
CA TRP A 125 4.99 -6.58 -7.39
C TRP A 125 6.44 -7.00 -7.17
N HIS A 126 7.38 -6.05 -7.17
CA HIS A 126 8.79 -6.36 -6.98
C HIS A 126 9.10 -6.82 -5.55
N TYR A 127 8.45 -6.23 -4.55
CA TYR A 127 8.53 -6.68 -3.16
C TYR A 127 7.99 -8.10 -2.99
N GLU A 128 6.79 -8.39 -3.52
CA GLU A 128 6.21 -9.73 -3.53
C GLU A 128 7.16 -10.73 -4.22
N ASN A 129 7.73 -10.37 -5.36
CA ASN A 129 8.69 -11.22 -6.07
C ASN A 129 9.95 -11.51 -5.24
N ALA A 130 10.49 -10.53 -4.50
CA ALA A 130 11.62 -10.77 -3.61
C ALA A 130 11.27 -11.69 -2.44
N LEU A 131 10.10 -11.52 -1.81
CA LEU A 131 9.63 -12.44 -0.78
C LEU A 131 9.57 -13.89 -1.31
N ARG A 132 9.05 -14.07 -2.52
CA ARG A 132 8.89 -15.39 -3.15
C ARG A 132 10.23 -16.00 -3.58
N THR A 133 11.04 -15.24 -4.31
CA THR A 133 12.25 -15.76 -4.96
C THR A 133 13.47 -15.78 -4.05
N GLU A 134 13.54 -14.91 -3.04
CA GLU A 134 14.69 -14.83 -2.13
C GLU A 134 14.42 -15.46 -0.76
N CYS A 135 13.16 -15.48 -0.33
CA CYS A 135 12.73 -15.93 0.99
C CYS A 135 11.75 -17.11 0.98
N GLY A 136 11.47 -17.69 -0.19
CA GLY A 136 10.69 -18.91 -0.32
C GLY A 136 9.20 -18.76 0.01
N TYR A 137 8.67 -17.53 0.01
CA TYR A 137 7.24 -17.30 0.20
C TYR A 137 6.44 -17.96 -0.93
N THR A 138 5.44 -18.77 -0.61
CA THR A 138 4.61 -19.45 -1.62
C THR A 138 3.28 -18.74 -1.86
N GLY A 139 2.85 -17.89 -0.92
CA GLY A 139 1.68 -17.03 -1.05
C GLY A 139 1.90 -15.76 -1.88
N TYR A 140 0.88 -14.92 -1.96
CA TYR A 140 0.91 -13.65 -2.69
C TYR A 140 0.68 -12.48 -1.72
N GLN A 141 0.92 -11.25 -2.16
CA GLN A 141 0.83 -10.07 -1.30
C GLN A 141 -0.59 -9.93 -0.72
N PRO A 142 -0.76 -9.99 0.62
CA PRO A 142 -2.04 -9.70 1.25
C PRO A 142 -2.31 -8.20 1.26
N TYR A 143 -3.58 -7.82 1.39
CA TYR A 143 -4.01 -6.44 1.58
C TYR A 143 -4.72 -6.25 2.92
N TRP A 144 -4.76 -5.00 3.36
CA TRP A 144 -5.47 -4.56 4.55
C TRP A 144 -6.78 -3.88 4.14
N ASN A 145 -7.93 -4.53 4.33
CA ASN A 145 -9.21 -3.82 4.20
C ASN A 145 -9.40 -2.92 5.42
N TRP A 146 -9.23 -1.61 5.23
CA TRP A 146 -9.30 -0.63 6.31
C TRP A 146 -10.64 -0.66 7.06
N ASP A 147 -11.76 -0.81 6.34
CA ASP A 147 -13.10 -0.75 6.92
C ASP A 147 -13.32 -1.79 8.01
N ARG A 148 -12.77 -3.01 7.81
CA ARG A 148 -12.86 -4.11 8.78
C ARG A 148 -12.36 -3.72 10.16
N TYR A 149 -11.40 -2.80 10.24
CA TYR A 149 -10.70 -2.44 11.47
C TYR A 149 -10.87 -0.97 11.86
N ALA A 150 -11.53 -0.14 11.03
CA ALA A 150 -11.54 1.31 11.21
C ALA A 150 -12.11 1.79 12.57
N LYS A 151 -13.04 1.03 13.16
CA LYS A 151 -13.64 1.34 14.47
C LYS A 151 -12.74 1.02 15.66
N ASP A 152 -11.90 0.00 15.52
CA ASP A 152 -10.98 -0.47 16.56
C ASP A 152 -9.70 -1.02 15.92
N PRO A 153 -8.83 -0.14 15.40
CA PRO A 153 -7.64 -0.58 14.69
C PRO A 153 -6.64 -1.25 15.64
N ILE A 154 -6.58 -0.83 16.91
CA ILE A 154 -5.63 -1.34 17.91
C ILE A 154 -5.81 -2.84 18.13
N ASN A 155 -7.05 -3.33 18.21
CA ASN A 155 -7.33 -4.76 18.42
C ASN A 155 -7.53 -5.55 17.12
N SER A 156 -7.14 -4.99 15.98
CA SER A 156 -7.28 -5.67 14.69
C SER A 156 -6.28 -6.83 14.54
N PRO A 157 -6.56 -7.81 13.66
CA PRO A 157 -5.60 -8.88 13.33
C PRO A 157 -4.24 -8.41 12.80
N LEU A 158 -4.11 -7.13 12.42
CA LEU A 158 -2.82 -6.53 12.03
C LEU A 158 -2.03 -5.97 13.22
N PHE A 159 -2.72 -5.54 14.27
CA PHE A 159 -2.15 -4.76 15.39
C PHE A 159 -2.38 -5.38 16.77
N ASP A 160 -2.98 -6.57 16.86
CA ASP A 160 -3.26 -7.25 18.14
C ASP A 160 -2.01 -7.75 18.90
N GLY A 161 -0.82 -7.61 18.30
CA GLY A 161 0.45 -8.02 18.90
C GLY A 161 0.68 -9.53 18.98
N SER A 162 -0.22 -10.34 18.38
CA SER A 162 -0.08 -11.79 18.29
C SER A 162 1.07 -12.21 17.38
N ASP A 163 1.38 -13.50 17.37
CA ASP A 163 2.36 -14.11 16.45
C ASP A 163 1.87 -14.17 14.98
N THR A 164 0.65 -13.69 14.71
CA THR A 164 0.04 -13.52 13.39
C THR A 164 -0.30 -12.06 13.07
N SER A 165 0.26 -11.11 13.83
CA SER A 165 0.13 -9.67 13.55
C SER A 165 1.35 -9.14 12.79
N MET A 166 1.25 -7.90 12.30
CA MET A 166 2.42 -7.12 11.92
C MET A 166 3.05 -6.45 13.14
N SER A 167 3.04 -7.13 14.30
CA SER A 167 3.27 -6.57 15.64
C SER A 167 2.19 -5.62 16.14
N GLY A 168 2.27 -5.25 17.42
CA GLY A 168 1.26 -4.45 18.10
C GLY A 168 1.40 -2.93 17.95
N ASN A 169 0.70 -2.22 18.83
CA ASN A 169 0.87 -0.79 19.05
C ASN A 169 2.20 -0.48 19.77
N GLY A 170 2.63 0.77 19.71
CA GLY A 170 3.74 1.27 20.52
C GLY A 170 3.35 1.45 21.98
N VAL A 171 4.32 1.42 22.90
CA VAL A 171 4.08 1.86 24.28
C VAL A 171 3.63 3.32 24.29
N PHE A 172 2.72 3.67 25.19
CA PHE A 172 2.20 5.03 25.26
C PHE A 172 3.31 6.05 25.56
N VAL A 173 3.41 7.07 24.71
CA VAL A 173 4.29 8.24 24.90
C VAL A 173 3.49 9.50 24.55
N PRO A 174 3.31 10.47 25.47
CA PRO A 174 2.62 11.72 25.17
C PRO A 174 3.28 12.48 24.01
N HIS A 175 2.49 12.88 23.02
CA HIS A 175 2.92 13.66 21.87
C HIS A 175 1.77 14.52 21.32
N ALA A 176 2.06 15.46 20.41
CA ALA A 176 1.10 16.45 19.94
C ALA A 176 0.13 15.96 18.83
N GLY A 177 0.33 14.73 18.34
CA GLY A 177 -0.35 14.23 17.14
C GLY A 177 0.40 14.55 15.85
N VAL A 178 -0.27 14.37 14.71
CA VAL A 178 0.33 14.53 13.38
C VAL A 178 -0.18 15.81 12.72
N THR A 179 0.70 16.76 12.44
CA THR A 179 0.35 17.95 11.66
C THR A 179 0.19 17.58 10.18
N ILE A 180 -0.93 17.99 9.58
CA ILE A 180 -1.20 17.85 8.14
C ILE A 180 -1.01 19.23 7.48
N PRO A 181 0.11 19.44 6.77
CA PRO A 181 0.38 20.73 6.14
C PRO A 181 -0.75 21.15 5.20
N THR A 182 -1.04 22.44 5.15
CA THR A 182 -2.08 23.09 4.32
C THR A 182 -3.53 22.78 4.68
N ALA A 183 -3.80 21.82 5.57
CA ALA A 183 -5.16 21.56 6.03
C ALA A 183 -5.66 22.65 6.99
N PRO A 184 -6.96 23.00 6.94
CA PRO A 184 -7.55 23.97 7.85
C PRO A 184 -7.94 23.31 9.19
N PRO A 185 -7.92 24.05 10.32
CA PRO A 185 -8.49 23.57 11.57
C PRO A 185 -9.97 23.17 11.45
N PRO A 186 -10.42 22.08 12.11
CA PRO A 186 -9.68 21.23 13.03
C PRO A 186 -8.98 20.02 12.36
N PHE A 187 -8.82 20.01 11.03
CA PHE A 187 -8.25 18.90 10.26
C PHE A 187 -6.74 19.05 10.00
N ASP A 188 -6.14 20.12 10.52
CA ASP A 188 -4.72 20.45 10.46
C ASP A 188 -3.86 19.58 11.39
N VAL A 189 -4.49 18.90 12.35
CA VAL A 189 -3.84 17.95 13.25
C VAL A 189 -4.68 16.69 13.41
N ILE A 190 -4.08 15.53 13.14
CA ILE A 190 -4.63 14.24 13.57
C ILE A 190 -4.28 14.06 15.06
N PRO A 191 -5.28 13.97 15.97
CA PRO A 191 -5.00 13.82 17.39
C PRO A 191 -4.25 12.51 17.68
N PRO A 192 -3.31 12.50 18.64
CA PRO A 192 -2.60 11.30 19.04
C PRO A 192 -3.56 10.25 19.61
N ALA A 193 -3.18 8.97 19.51
CA ALA A 193 -3.89 7.87 20.12
C ALA A 193 -3.12 7.31 21.33
N GLU A 194 -3.16 5.99 21.53
CA GLU A 194 -2.69 5.32 22.75
C GLU A 194 -1.26 4.77 22.62
N GLY A 195 -0.51 5.13 21.57
CA GLY A 195 0.87 4.69 21.35
C GLY A 195 1.89 5.84 21.38
N GLY A 196 2.82 5.81 20.43
CA GLY A 196 3.87 6.80 20.22
C GLY A 196 5.28 6.26 20.50
N GLY A 197 5.45 5.25 21.35
CA GLY A 197 6.73 4.63 21.68
C GLY A 197 7.05 3.36 20.90
N CYS A 198 8.08 2.62 21.33
CA CYS A 198 8.48 1.36 20.71
C CYS A 198 7.36 0.31 20.77
N VAL A 199 7.22 -0.44 19.69
CA VAL A 199 6.44 -1.68 19.64
C VAL A 199 7.13 -2.74 20.50
N THR A 200 6.37 -3.44 21.35
CA THR A 200 6.92 -4.39 22.34
C THR A 200 6.40 -5.82 22.19
N THR A 201 5.47 -6.07 21.27
CA THR A 201 4.85 -7.37 21.05
C THR A 201 4.83 -7.76 19.57
N GLY A 202 4.70 -9.07 19.32
CA GLY A 202 4.59 -9.65 17.98
C GLY A 202 5.91 -9.78 17.22
N PRO A 203 5.87 -10.24 15.96
CA PRO A 203 7.05 -10.73 15.25
C PRO A 203 8.12 -9.68 14.95
N PHE A 204 7.75 -8.40 14.85
CA PHE A 204 8.63 -7.29 14.49
C PHE A 204 9.06 -6.43 15.70
N GLN A 205 8.80 -6.86 16.94
CA GLN A 205 9.16 -6.10 18.15
C GLN A 205 10.68 -5.80 18.25
N ASN A 206 11.52 -6.66 17.68
CA ASN A 206 12.99 -6.51 17.66
C ASN A 206 13.52 -5.96 16.33
N MET A 207 12.63 -5.51 15.43
CA MET A 207 13.02 -4.89 14.17
C MET A 207 13.74 -3.57 14.44
N SER A 208 14.82 -3.34 13.68
CA SER A 208 15.56 -2.08 13.73
C SER A 208 15.18 -1.22 12.51
N VAL A 209 14.67 -0.02 12.76
CA VAL A 209 14.48 1.02 11.76
C VAL A 209 15.82 1.70 11.55
N ASN A 210 16.44 1.54 10.38
CA ASN A 210 17.83 1.95 10.15
C ASN A 210 17.98 3.29 9.41
N LEU A 211 16.97 3.70 8.66
CA LEU A 211 16.98 4.87 7.77
C LEU A 211 16.07 5.99 8.33
N GLY A 212 16.17 7.18 7.74
CA GLY A 212 15.45 8.37 8.17
C GLY A 212 15.79 8.81 9.60
N PRO A 213 14.96 9.67 10.21
CA PRO A 213 13.75 10.28 9.63
C PRO A 213 14.07 11.39 8.61
N LEU A 214 13.08 11.77 7.79
CA LEU A 214 13.14 12.96 6.91
C LEU A 214 11.95 13.92 7.16
N ALA A 215 10.74 13.37 7.31
CA ALA A 215 9.53 14.14 7.61
C ALA A 215 8.70 13.43 8.68
N PRO A 216 9.22 13.30 9.92
CA PRO A 216 8.61 12.46 10.94
C PRO A 216 7.35 13.09 11.54
N SER A 217 6.36 12.25 11.84
CA SER A 217 5.20 12.64 12.66
C SER A 217 5.52 12.86 14.14
N LEU A 218 6.58 12.21 14.65
CA LEU A 218 7.03 12.35 16.04
C LEU A 218 8.24 13.28 16.13
N THR A 219 8.24 14.16 17.12
CA THR A 219 9.24 15.22 17.26
C THR A 219 10.46 14.84 18.11
N ASP A 220 10.41 13.69 18.78
CA ASP A 220 11.45 13.20 19.69
C ASP A 220 12.44 12.21 19.03
N ILE A 221 12.34 12.02 17.71
CA ILE A 221 13.24 11.11 16.97
C ILE A 221 14.58 11.80 16.74
N LYS A 222 15.67 11.10 17.05
CA LYS A 222 17.02 11.54 16.74
C LYS A 222 17.17 11.79 15.23
N PRO A 223 17.61 12.99 14.78
CA PRO A 223 17.86 13.27 13.38
C PRO A 223 18.86 12.29 12.76
N ASN A 224 18.67 11.98 11.48
CA ASN A 224 19.63 11.15 10.75
C ASN A 224 20.99 11.87 10.66
N PRO A 225 22.12 11.16 10.77
CA PRO A 225 23.44 11.76 10.57
C PRO A 225 23.68 12.29 9.15
N GLN A 226 22.90 11.86 8.15
CA GLN A 226 22.91 12.39 6.79
C GLN A 226 21.59 13.12 6.48
N PRO A 227 21.64 14.33 5.87
CA PRO A 227 20.45 15.11 5.56
C PRO A 227 19.46 14.45 4.58
N ASP A 228 19.93 13.51 3.78
CA ASP A 228 19.10 12.71 2.85
C ASP A 228 18.40 11.52 3.55
N GLY A 229 18.63 11.34 4.86
CA GLY A 229 18.07 10.24 5.65
C GLY A 229 18.64 8.86 5.31
N LEU A 230 19.71 8.76 4.51
CA LEU A 230 20.30 7.49 4.08
C LEU A 230 21.45 7.01 4.98
N GLY A 231 21.81 7.80 6.00
CA GLY A 231 22.79 7.43 7.02
C GLY A 231 22.24 6.40 8.01
N TYR A 232 23.15 5.68 8.69
CA TYR A 232 22.77 4.66 9.67
C TYR A 232 22.26 5.28 10.97
N ASN A 233 20.97 5.12 11.24
CA ASN A 233 20.26 5.67 12.40
C ASN A 233 19.34 4.62 13.07
N PRO A 234 19.91 3.53 13.62
CA PRO A 234 19.14 2.40 14.16
C PRO A 234 18.32 2.80 15.39
N ARG A 235 17.04 2.44 15.36
CA ARG A 235 16.08 2.60 16.48
C ARG A 235 14.96 1.59 16.39
N CYS A 236 14.14 1.46 17.43
CA CYS A 236 13.01 0.54 17.44
C CYS A 236 11.91 1.00 16.45
N LEU A 237 11.11 0.04 15.97
CA LEU A 237 9.83 0.35 15.35
C LEU A 237 8.89 0.99 16.39
N ARG A 238 8.29 2.13 16.06
CA ARG A 238 7.31 2.84 16.91
C ARG A 238 5.98 2.97 16.18
N ARG A 239 4.87 2.87 16.91
CA ARG A 239 3.53 3.07 16.36
C ARG A 239 2.64 3.87 17.28
N ASP A 240 1.71 4.60 16.69
CA ASP A 240 0.55 5.18 17.35
C ASP A 240 -0.67 4.74 16.57
N VAL A 241 -1.17 3.52 16.84
CA VAL A 241 -2.29 2.96 16.06
C VAL A 241 -3.54 3.81 16.28
N ASN A 242 -3.91 4.58 15.27
CA ASN A 242 -4.69 5.80 15.43
C ASN A 242 -6.11 5.67 14.85
N ARG A 243 -7.10 5.55 15.75
CA ARG A 243 -8.52 5.49 15.36
C ARG A 243 -9.04 6.76 14.69
N ASN A 244 -8.45 7.93 14.99
CA ASN A 244 -8.90 9.20 14.42
C ASN A 244 -8.55 9.25 12.93
N SER A 245 -7.35 8.77 12.57
CA SER A 245 -6.96 8.60 11.19
C SER A 245 -7.75 7.49 10.49
N ALA A 246 -7.98 6.36 11.18
CA ALA A 246 -8.75 5.24 10.61
C ALA A 246 -10.18 5.61 10.21
N ALA A 247 -10.77 6.62 10.87
CA ALA A 247 -12.13 7.08 10.60
C ALA A 247 -12.36 7.54 9.14
N VAL A 248 -11.31 7.99 8.43
CA VAL A 248 -11.42 8.42 7.01
C VAL A 248 -11.19 7.29 6.00
N THR A 249 -11.03 6.05 6.46
CA THR A 249 -10.71 4.89 5.62
C THR A 249 -11.85 3.87 5.53
N THR A 250 -13.04 4.19 6.06
CA THR A 250 -14.20 3.30 6.02
C THR A 250 -14.67 3.00 4.59
N ALA A 251 -15.50 1.97 4.43
CA ALA A 251 -16.00 1.51 3.15
C ALA A 251 -16.81 2.61 2.43
N ASN A 252 -17.47 3.52 3.16
CA ASN A 252 -18.19 4.64 2.54
C ASN A 252 -17.22 5.62 1.84
N TYR A 253 -16.12 6.01 2.50
CA TYR A 253 -15.10 6.86 1.88
C TYR A 253 -14.48 6.18 0.66
N THR A 254 -14.19 4.88 0.76
CA THR A 254 -13.61 4.11 -0.33
C THR A 254 -14.59 3.93 -1.50
N TYR A 255 -15.88 3.67 -1.20
CA TYR A 255 -16.93 3.56 -2.21
C TYR A 255 -17.12 4.89 -2.93
N ASP A 256 -17.24 6.00 -2.20
CA ASP A 256 -17.37 7.33 -2.79
C ASP A 256 -16.16 7.71 -3.65
N LEU A 257 -14.95 7.37 -3.19
CA LEU A 257 -13.73 7.53 -3.97
C LEU A 257 -13.83 6.82 -5.32
N ILE A 258 -14.31 5.58 -5.35
CA ILE A 258 -14.44 4.79 -6.58
C ILE A 258 -15.57 5.30 -7.48
N THR A 259 -16.74 5.59 -6.90
CA THR A 259 -17.95 5.85 -7.69
C THR A 259 -18.10 7.29 -8.12
N ASN A 260 -17.59 8.27 -7.36
CA ASN A 260 -17.81 9.68 -7.67
C ASN A 260 -16.67 10.29 -8.51
N ASN A 261 -15.48 9.70 -8.51
CA ASN A 261 -14.36 10.18 -9.30
C ASN A 261 -14.31 9.46 -10.65
N LYS A 262 -14.63 10.19 -11.74
CA LYS A 262 -14.80 9.57 -13.07
C LYS A 262 -13.55 9.52 -13.92
N ASN A 263 -12.53 10.32 -13.59
CA ASN A 263 -11.25 10.41 -14.28
C ASN A 263 -10.09 10.24 -13.30
N MET A 264 -8.90 9.96 -13.84
CA MET A 264 -7.69 9.70 -13.07
C MET A 264 -7.30 10.88 -12.16
N TYR A 265 -7.44 12.12 -12.65
CA TYR A 265 -7.09 13.31 -11.86
C TYR A 265 -7.80 13.34 -10.51
N TRP A 266 -9.13 13.27 -10.53
CA TRP A 266 -9.93 13.34 -9.31
C TRP A 266 -9.79 12.07 -8.47
N PHE A 267 -9.68 10.91 -9.11
CA PHE A 267 -9.50 9.65 -8.40
C PHE A 267 -8.21 9.67 -7.57
N GLN A 268 -7.10 10.04 -8.18
CA GLN A 268 -5.81 10.07 -7.51
C GLN A 268 -5.73 11.18 -6.46
N THR A 269 -6.14 12.40 -6.81
CA THR A 269 -6.05 13.54 -5.88
C THR A 269 -6.92 13.33 -4.63
N THR A 270 -8.13 12.77 -4.78
CA THR A 270 -8.99 12.43 -3.63
C THR A 270 -8.45 11.25 -2.83
N MET A 271 -7.77 10.29 -3.48
CA MET A 271 -7.14 9.15 -2.79
C MET A 271 -5.97 9.60 -1.91
N GLU A 272 -5.05 10.40 -2.47
CA GLU A 272 -3.85 10.88 -1.78
C GLU A 272 -4.19 11.90 -0.68
N GLY A 273 -5.13 12.80 -0.95
CA GLY A 273 -5.61 13.81 -0.01
C GLY A 273 -5.81 15.17 -0.67
N GLN A 274 -6.90 15.83 -0.29
CA GLN A 274 -7.24 17.21 -0.63
C GLN A 274 -7.11 18.04 0.65
N PHE A 275 -5.86 18.20 1.10
CA PHE A 275 -5.57 18.77 2.42
C PHE A 275 -6.13 20.19 2.59
N PRO A 276 -6.01 21.13 1.63
CA PRO A 276 -6.61 22.46 1.75
C PRO A 276 -8.13 22.45 2.01
N GLU A 277 -8.83 21.39 1.59
CA GLU A 277 -10.24 21.17 1.80
C GLU A 277 -10.56 20.37 3.09
N GLY A 278 -9.56 20.07 3.92
CA GLY A 278 -9.70 19.29 5.14
C GLY A 278 -9.98 17.80 4.91
N LYS A 279 -9.61 17.27 3.73
CA LYS A 279 -9.84 15.87 3.37
C LYS A 279 -8.52 15.12 3.29
N TRP A 280 -8.28 14.20 4.22
CA TRP A 280 -7.01 13.46 4.26
C TRP A 280 -6.86 12.40 3.16
N GLY A 281 -7.96 11.85 2.65
CA GLY A 281 -7.91 10.74 1.69
C GLY A 281 -7.55 9.40 2.34
N VAL A 282 -7.87 8.31 1.65
CA VAL A 282 -7.68 6.95 2.19
C VAL A 282 -6.22 6.53 2.24
N HIS A 283 -5.36 7.13 1.40
CA HIS A 283 -3.91 6.90 1.43
C HIS A 283 -3.30 7.49 2.71
N SER A 284 -3.43 8.81 2.92
CA SER A 284 -2.90 9.43 4.14
C SER A 284 -3.57 8.89 5.40
N GLY A 285 -4.88 8.62 5.35
CA GLY A 285 -5.60 7.96 6.44
C GLY A 285 -5.06 6.58 6.79
N GLY A 286 -4.74 5.76 5.79
CA GLY A 286 -4.15 4.43 6.01
C GLY A 286 -2.74 4.51 6.63
N HIS A 287 -1.90 5.41 6.13
CA HIS A 287 -0.57 5.67 6.69
C HIS A 287 -0.62 6.13 8.16
N TYR A 288 -1.40 7.16 8.44
CA TYR A 288 -1.47 7.74 9.80
C TYR A 288 -2.35 6.95 10.77
N THR A 289 -3.08 5.93 10.30
CA THR A 289 -3.65 4.90 11.18
C THR A 289 -2.56 4.06 11.83
N VAL A 290 -1.40 3.89 11.21
CA VAL A 290 -0.24 3.22 11.82
C VAL A 290 0.54 4.22 12.68
N GLY A 291 0.78 5.42 12.13
CA GLY A 291 1.47 6.51 12.81
C GLY A 291 2.89 6.16 13.25
N GLY A 292 3.42 6.90 14.23
CA GLY A 292 4.73 6.61 14.81
C GLY A 292 5.90 6.73 13.83
N ASP A 293 6.84 5.78 13.90
CA ASP A 293 8.12 5.80 13.19
C ASP A 293 8.51 4.38 12.74
N PRO A 294 8.60 4.11 11.43
CA PRO A 294 8.68 5.10 10.35
C PRO A 294 7.35 5.31 9.61
N ALA A 295 6.25 4.62 9.96
CA ALA A 295 5.01 4.68 9.17
C ALA A 295 4.39 6.09 9.07
N GLY A 296 4.59 6.91 10.11
CA GLY A 296 4.20 8.32 10.13
C GLY A 296 5.21 9.29 9.52
N ASP A 297 6.22 8.81 8.80
CA ASP A 297 7.15 9.65 8.02
C ASP A 297 6.92 9.43 6.52
N PHE A 298 6.64 10.52 5.81
CA PHE A 298 6.28 10.49 4.39
C PHE A 298 7.32 9.79 3.51
N PHE A 299 8.62 9.89 3.84
CA PHE A 299 9.70 9.34 3.01
C PHE A 299 10.07 7.90 3.38
N VAL A 300 10.02 7.56 4.68
CA VAL A 300 10.48 6.26 5.18
C VAL A 300 9.36 5.31 5.60
N SER A 301 8.09 5.65 5.31
CA SER A 301 6.94 4.81 5.63
C SER A 301 7.01 3.32 5.23
N PRO A 302 7.70 2.90 4.13
CA PRO A 302 7.89 1.47 3.84
C PRO A 302 8.74 0.72 4.85
N GLY A 303 9.42 1.43 5.75
CA GLY A 303 10.16 0.86 6.87
C GLY A 303 9.26 0.15 7.88
N ASP A 304 7.95 0.41 7.88
CA ASP A 304 6.96 -0.37 8.62
C ASP A 304 6.41 -1.49 7.73
N PRO A 305 6.42 -2.77 8.16
CA PRO A 305 5.92 -3.89 7.36
C PRO A 305 4.43 -3.77 6.97
N VAL A 306 3.63 -2.94 7.65
CA VAL A 306 2.22 -2.70 7.30
C VAL A 306 2.05 -1.91 6.00
N PHE A 307 3.06 -1.13 5.59
CA PHE A 307 3.06 -0.37 4.34
C PHE A 307 2.60 -1.23 3.15
N TRP A 308 3.12 -2.45 3.06
CA TRP A 308 2.89 -3.36 1.93
C TRP A 308 1.43 -3.83 1.86
N LEU A 309 0.78 -4.01 3.02
CA LEU A 309 -0.63 -4.40 3.08
C LEU A 309 -1.54 -3.19 2.82
N HIS A 310 -1.14 -2.00 3.30
CA HIS A 310 -1.82 -0.75 3.00
C HIS A 310 -1.81 -0.46 1.50
N HIS A 311 -0.64 -0.51 0.86
CA HIS A 311 -0.51 -0.22 -0.57
C HIS A 311 -1.14 -1.30 -1.45
N ALA A 312 -1.19 -2.57 -1.01
CA ALA A 312 -2.00 -3.57 -1.70
C ALA A 312 -3.50 -3.24 -1.67
N MET A 313 -4.00 -2.58 -0.62
CA MET A 313 -5.37 -2.06 -0.59
C MET A 313 -5.54 -0.83 -1.48
N ILE A 314 -4.55 0.07 -1.54
CA ILE A 314 -4.53 1.18 -2.51
C ILE A 314 -4.64 0.65 -3.94
N ASP A 315 -3.83 -0.36 -4.27
CA ASP A 315 -3.86 -1.02 -5.58
C ASP A 315 -5.19 -1.74 -5.85
N ARG A 316 -5.78 -2.39 -4.83
CA ARG A 316 -7.14 -2.96 -4.91
C ARG A 316 -8.18 -1.90 -5.25
N VAL A 317 -8.17 -0.75 -4.55
CA VAL A 317 -9.12 0.34 -4.79
C VAL A 317 -8.95 0.90 -6.20
N TRP A 318 -7.72 1.06 -6.67
CA TRP A 318 -7.43 1.44 -8.05
C TRP A 318 -7.95 0.40 -9.05
N TRP A 319 -7.69 -0.88 -8.83
CA TRP A 319 -8.21 -1.97 -9.65
C TRP A 319 -9.76 -1.94 -9.72
N ILE A 320 -10.45 -1.79 -8.58
CA ILE A 320 -11.93 -1.70 -8.55
C ILE A 320 -12.42 -0.48 -9.32
N TRP A 321 -11.71 0.65 -9.24
CA TRP A 321 -12.00 1.83 -10.04
C TRP A 321 -11.82 1.54 -11.54
N GLN A 322 -10.71 0.93 -11.96
CA GLN A 322 -10.46 0.61 -13.37
C GLN A 322 -11.53 -0.31 -13.96
N ILE A 323 -11.97 -1.34 -13.22
CA ILE A 323 -12.96 -2.32 -13.71
C ILE A 323 -14.37 -1.73 -13.90
N GLN A 324 -14.63 -0.50 -13.45
CA GLN A 324 -15.92 0.15 -13.71
C GLN A 324 -16.11 0.54 -15.19
N ASP A 325 -15.03 0.87 -15.89
CA ASP A 325 -14.98 1.23 -17.32
C ASP A 325 -13.57 0.97 -17.88
N LEU A 326 -13.20 -0.30 -18.04
CA LEU A 326 -11.84 -0.75 -18.41
C LEU A 326 -11.31 -0.06 -19.68
N ALA A 327 -12.16 0.06 -20.71
CA ALA A 327 -11.76 0.61 -22.00
C ALA A 327 -11.27 2.05 -21.90
N LYS A 328 -11.76 2.84 -20.93
CA LYS A 328 -11.29 4.20 -20.70
C LYS A 328 -10.25 4.28 -19.60
N ARG A 329 -10.48 3.58 -18.49
CA ARG A 329 -9.70 3.74 -17.25
C ARG A 329 -8.35 3.03 -17.26
N LEU A 330 -8.13 2.10 -18.19
CA LEU A 330 -6.80 1.55 -18.45
C LEU A 330 -5.91 2.50 -19.27
N GLU A 331 -6.51 3.46 -19.97
CA GLU A 331 -5.80 4.45 -20.79
C GLU A 331 -5.75 5.84 -20.12
N ASP A 332 -6.36 5.98 -18.95
CA ASP A 332 -6.53 7.26 -18.25
C ASP A 332 -5.30 7.54 -17.37
N VAL A 333 -4.51 8.54 -17.78
CA VAL A 333 -3.34 9.06 -17.06
C VAL A 333 -3.53 10.56 -16.86
N SER A 334 -3.14 11.07 -15.69
CA SER A 334 -3.24 12.49 -15.38
C SER A 334 -2.04 12.98 -14.57
N LEU A 335 -2.10 14.25 -14.14
CA LEU A 335 -1.06 14.96 -13.38
C LEU A 335 0.27 15.09 -14.14
N THR A 336 1.25 15.73 -13.51
CA THR A 336 2.58 15.96 -14.07
C THR A 336 3.61 14.99 -13.48
N MET A 337 4.84 15.05 -13.97
CA MET A 337 5.92 14.11 -13.62
C MET A 337 6.58 14.40 -12.25
N THR A 338 6.21 15.49 -11.60
CA THR A 338 6.79 15.97 -10.34
C THR A 338 5.69 16.17 -9.30
N MET A 339 6.01 15.92 -8.03
CA MET A 339 5.04 16.07 -6.94
C MET A 339 4.41 17.45 -6.94
N MET A 340 3.07 17.49 -7.02
CA MET A 340 2.26 18.71 -7.06
C MET A 340 2.70 19.69 -8.16
N ASN A 341 3.31 19.18 -9.23
CA ASN A 341 3.93 19.97 -10.29
C ASN A 341 5.04 20.92 -9.80
N MET A 342 5.83 20.50 -8.81
CA MET A 342 6.90 21.28 -8.20
C MET A 342 8.24 20.52 -8.26
N PRO A 343 9.23 20.99 -9.06
CA PRO A 343 9.13 22.08 -10.04
C PRO A 343 8.17 21.73 -11.19
N PRO A 344 7.68 22.71 -11.98
CA PRO A 344 6.81 22.44 -13.10
C PRO A 344 7.40 21.43 -14.08
N SER A 345 6.59 20.46 -14.50
CA SER A 345 6.94 19.45 -15.48
C SER A 345 5.77 19.23 -16.45
N ARG A 346 6.02 18.53 -17.56
CA ARG A 346 4.95 18.18 -18.51
C ARG A 346 3.96 17.21 -17.87
N ASN A 347 2.78 17.11 -18.48
CA ASN A 347 1.83 16.06 -18.13
C ASN A 347 2.43 14.67 -18.37
N GLY A 348 2.03 13.74 -17.51
CA GLY A 348 2.37 12.34 -17.66
C GLY A 348 1.67 11.67 -18.83
N THR A 349 2.27 10.61 -19.33
CA THR A 349 1.76 9.79 -20.42
C THR A 349 1.96 8.31 -20.14
N LEU A 350 1.22 7.49 -20.88
CA LEU A 350 1.36 6.03 -20.89
C LEU A 350 2.76 5.54 -21.32
N GLN A 351 3.56 6.38 -21.99
CA GLN A 351 4.93 6.04 -22.41
C GLN A 351 5.99 6.49 -21.41
N ASP A 352 5.60 7.07 -20.27
CA ASP A 352 6.57 7.43 -19.25
C ASP A 352 7.04 6.20 -18.48
N GLU A 353 8.33 6.18 -18.14
CA GLU A 353 8.97 5.05 -17.47
C GLU A 353 8.80 5.13 -15.96
N ASN A 354 8.60 3.99 -15.32
CA ASN A 354 8.65 3.77 -13.88
C ASN A 354 9.83 2.84 -13.61
N ASN A 355 10.58 3.05 -12.54
CA ASN A 355 11.65 2.15 -12.10
C ASN A 355 11.75 2.14 -10.60
N LEU A 356 12.51 1.18 -10.06
CA LEU A 356 12.78 1.05 -8.64
C LEU A 356 14.27 1.31 -8.35
N GLY A 357 14.86 2.30 -9.03
CA GLY A 357 16.28 2.58 -8.93
C GLY A 357 17.13 1.35 -9.28
N THR A 358 18.02 0.95 -8.38
CA THR A 358 18.88 -0.24 -8.59
C THR A 358 18.15 -1.57 -8.38
N LEU A 359 16.93 -1.57 -7.84
CA LEU A 359 16.18 -2.80 -7.60
C LEU A 359 15.55 -3.38 -8.86
N TYR A 360 15.03 -2.51 -9.75
CA TYR A 360 14.34 -2.94 -10.95
C TYR A 360 14.35 -1.84 -12.02
N GLY A 361 14.60 -2.24 -13.27
CA GLY A 361 14.72 -1.34 -14.41
C GLY A 361 13.41 -0.72 -14.88
N ASP A 362 13.48 0.01 -15.98
CA ASP A 362 12.37 0.81 -16.51
C ASP A 362 11.20 -0.04 -17.03
N VAL A 363 9.99 0.38 -16.68
CA VAL A 363 8.70 -0.19 -17.08
C VAL A 363 7.77 0.94 -17.48
N LEU A 364 7.20 0.88 -18.67
CA LEU A 364 6.29 1.91 -19.16
C LEU A 364 5.00 1.92 -18.34
N THR A 365 4.44 3.11 -18.09
CA THR A 365 3.17 3.28 -17.39
C THR A 365 2.07 2.41 -18.01
N LYS A 366 1.98 2.33 -19.34
CA LYS A 366 1.00 1.46 -20.04
C LYS A 366 1.06 -0.01 -19.61
N ASP A 367 2.25 -0.50 -19.29
CA ASP A 367 2.45 -1.90 -18.89
C ASP A 367 2.06 -2.13 -17.43
N LEU A 368 1.85 -1.07 -16.65
CA LEU A 368 1.42 -1.10 -15.25
C LEU A 368 -0.08 -0.82 -15.10
N MET A 369 -0.77 -0.39 -16.16
CA MET A 369 -2.18 -0.03 -16.07
C MET A 369 -3.10 -1.23 -15.81
N SER A 370 -2.72 -2.45 -16.21
CA SER A 370 -3.55 -3.65 -16.03
C SER A 370 -2.89 -4.68 -15.09
N THR A 371 -3.66 -5.17 -14.13
CA THR A 371 -3.27 -6.35 -13.30
C THR A 371 -3.47 -7.67 -14.03
N LEU A 372 -4.12 -7.64 -15.20
CA LEU A 372 -4.45 -8.79 -16.04
C LEU A 372 -3.70 -8.64 -17.37
N GLY A 373 -2.46 -9.12 -17.43
CA GLY A 373 -1.63 -9.09 -18.64
C GLY A 373 -0.56 -7.99 -18.68
N GLY A 374 -0.57 -7.06 -17.72
CA GLY A 374 0.44 -6.00 -17.65
C GLY A 374 1.87 -6.55 -17.54
N MET A 375 2.84 -5.72 -17.95
CA MET A 375 4.27 -6.06 -17.98
C MET A 375 4.57 -7.35 -18.77
N GLY A 376 3.90 -7.53 -19.92
CA GLY A 376 4.04 -8.73 -20.74
C GLY A 376 3.57 -10.00 -20.02
N GLY A 377 2.50 -9.91 -19.23
CA GLY A 377 1.93 -11.03 -18.48
C GLY A 377 2.51 -11.25 -17.09
N LYS A 378 3.54 -10.50 -16.67
CA LYS A 378 4.10 -10.58 -15.30
C LYS A 378 3.10 -10.13 -14.23
N LEU A 379 2.21 -9.18 -14.57
CA LEU A 379 1.06 -8.86 -13.75
C LEU A 379 -0.10 -9.77 -14.16
N CYS A 380 -0.43 -10.74 -13.31
CA CYS A 380 -1.58 -11.60 -13.50
C CYS A 380 -2.28 -11.92 -12.18
N TYR A 381 -3.01 -10.94 -11.66
CA TYR A 381 -3.73 -11.06 -10.39
C TYR A 381 -5.05 -10.27 -10.36
N ILE A 382 -5.92 -10.70 -9.46
CA ILE A 382 -7.15 -10.02 -9.05
C ILE A 382 -7.22 -9.94 -7.53
N TYR A 383 -8.21 -9.21 -7.02
CA TYR A 383 -8.49 -9.11 -5.59
C TYR A 383 -9.81 -9.83 -5.26
N GLU A 384 -9.84 -10.48 -4.09
CA GLU A 384 -11.07 -11.00 -3.46
C GLU A 384 -11.91 -9.89 -2.82
#